data_AF-A0A939BQH5-F1
#
_entry.id   AF-A0A939BQH5-F1
#
_cell.length_a   1.000
_cell.length_b   1.000
_cell.length_c   1.000
_cell.angle_alpha   90.00
_cell.angle_beta   90.00
_cell.angle_gamma   90.00
#
_symmetry.space_group_name_H-M   'P 1'
#
loop_
_entity.id
_entity.type
_entity.pdbx_description
1 polymer ?
#
loop_
_entity_poly.entity_id
_entity_poly.type
_entity_poly.pdbx_seq_one_letter_code
_entity_poly.pdbx_strand_id
1 'polypeptide(L)'
;MKEVTLEEFIKENKERQLHICKNCEEIVELVLESYKIQINDKIIKFDILPQVKCTDCNTLHLTDRSKKIIVGFYKDLEEKNQDVFSSKFNHQNKRYSFCESYDFKYDYLDYENIPGLKRMGDDGFLTPVFFQKQALIYFFHTPKYELELGSETYGKIGTDEFIVPFGINTNDKVVMWLGDLEKLDDETLSFLKSQNVESDHKLMKSEFYLAQICCEWSEPIIEKKIVNLRNKVYDLLKNNHDIALHKLEEEVLEVIDDVKKPISYSELEVKSIISALHKILIEAVEKREFKKYYRNNSEDVEEDYTDCGSIKYFEFLLLKLLDKDSLDEEVKDLIAPLYLLNDLRIIYFHLLSDRKVKRKKKNIIESLDLASFDNTKKLYKRLINKLYELYKTFVELLQN
;
A
#
# COMPACT_ATOMS: atom_id res chain seq x y z
N MET A 1 -3.64 0.93 -38.10
CA MET A 1 -4.55 -0.24 -38.10
C MET A 1 -3.68 -1.45 -38.30
N LYS A 2 -3.72 -2.43 -37.39
CA LYS A 2 -2.91 -3.65 -37.53
C LYS A 2 -3.58 -4.58 -38.53
N GLU A 3 -2.82 -5.09 -39.49
CA GLU A 3 -3.24 -6.07 -40.50
C GLU A 3 -2.54 -7.39 -40.17
N VAL A 4 -3.31 -8.46 -40.02
CA VAL A 4 -2.82 -9.81 -39.68
C VAL A 4 -3.68 -10.87 -40.34
N THR A 5 -3.17 -12.08 -40.45
CA THR A 5 -4.00 -13.26 -40.74
C THR A 5 -4.72 -13.77 -39.49
N LEU A 6 -5.76 -14.59 -39.65
CA LEU A 6 -6.45 -15.22 -38.51
C LEU A 6 -5.49 -16.12 -37.71
N GLU A 7 -4.61 -16.86 -38.40
CA GLU A 7 -3.62 -17.73 -37.76
C GLU A 7 -2.62 -16.94 -36.92
N GLU A 8 -2.11 -15.81 -37.45
CA GLU A 8 -1.25 -14.90 -36.71
C GLU A 8 -1.96 -14.32 -35.49
N PHE A 9 -3.21 -13.84 -35.65
CA PHE A 9 -3.99 -13.31 -34.54
C PHE A 9 -4.15 -14.34 -33.41
N ILE A 10 -4.53 -15.57 -33.76
CA ILE A 10 -4.69 -16.67 -32.79
C ILE A 10 -3.35 -17.00 -32.14
N LYS A 11 -2.26 -17.06 -32.91
CA LYS A 11 -0.92 -17.37 -32.41
C LYS A 11 -0.43 -16.32 -31.41
N GLU A 12 -0.55 -15.03 -31.74
CA GLU A 12 -0.18 -13.90 -30.87
C GLU A 12 -1.01 -13.86 -29.58
N ASN A 13 -2.27 -14.29 -29.65
CA ASN A 13 -3.23 -14.23 -28.55
C ASN A 13 -3.50 -15.58 -27.88
N LYS A 14 -2.68 -16.60 -28.16
CA LYS A 14 -2.86 -17.96 -27.65
C LYS A 14 -2.76 -18.03 -26.13
N GLU A 15 -1.85 -17.27 -25.56
CA GLU A 15 -1.62 -17.22 -24.13
C GLU A 15 -2.69 -16.40 -23.42
N ARG A 16 -3.03 -16.84 -22.21
CA ARG A 16 -3.92 -16.09 -21.32
C ARG A 16 -3.32 -14.73 -20.98
N GLN A 17 -4.19 -13.73 -20.87
CA GLN A 17 -3.79 -12.43 -20.38
C GLN A 17 -3.62 -12.52 -18.86
N LEU A 18 -2.42 -12.22 -18.38
CA LEU A 18 -2.10 -12.12 -16.97
C LEU A 18 -2.25 -10.68 -16.49
N HIS A 19 -2.04 -10.48 -15.18
CA HIS A 19 -2.04 -9.17 -14.53
C HIS A 19 -0.73 -8.38 -14.74
N ILE A 20 0.20 -8.94 -15.51
CA ILE A 20 1.50 -8.35 -15.88
C ILE A 20 1.59 -8.06 -17.38
N CYS A 21 2.38 -7.04 -17.72
CA CYS A 21 2.66 -6.61 -19.07
C CYS A 21 3.62 -7.59 -19.76
N LYS A 22 3.32 -7.99 -20.99
CA LYS A 22 4.20 -8.90 -21.74
C LYS A 22 5.50 -8.24 -22.23
N ASN A 23 5.59 -6.92 -22.18
CA ASN A 23 6.73 -6.15 -22.68
C ASN A 23 7.72 -5.74 -21.58
N CYS A 24 7.22 -5.40 -20.38
CA CYS A 24 8.07 -4.90 -19.30
C CYS A 24 7.75 -5.52 -17.92
N GLU A 25 6.90 -6.55 -17.85
CA GLU A 25 6.52 -7.28 -16.63
C GLU A 25 5.79 -6.45 -15.56
N GLU A 26 5.63 -5.14 -15.76
CA GLU A 26 4.85 -4.26 -14.90
C GLU A 26 3.35 -4.56 -14.89
N ILE A 27 2.67 -4.16 -13.81
CA ILE A 27 1.24 -4.40 -13.63
C ILE A 27 0.43 -3.69 -14.72
N VAL A 28 -0.59 -4.39 -15.24
CA VAL A 28 -1.60 -3.83 -16.16
C VAL A 28 -2.89 -3.50 -15.43
N GLU A 29 -3.69 -2.56 -15.94
CA GLU A 29 -5.02 -2.22 -15.42
C GLU A 29 -6.08 -2.31 -16.51
N LEU A 30 -7.32 -2.66 -16.15
CA LEU A 30 -8.43 -2.70 -17.10
C LEU A 30 -8.72 -1.28 -17.62
N VAL A 31 -8.96 -1.19 -18.93
CA VAL A 31 -9.37 0.01 -19.64
C VAL A 31 -10.44 -0.32 -20.68
N LEU A 32 -11.35 0.62 -20.88
CA LEU A 32 -12.45 0.54 -21.83
C LEU A 32 -12.16 1.51 -22.98
N GLU A 33 -11.41 1.05 -23.98
CA GLU A 33 -10.96 1.87 -25.11
C GLU A 33 -11.48 1.30 -26.44
N SER A 34 -11.57 2.16 -27.47
CA SER A 34 -11.91 1.72 -28.82
C SER A 34 -10.87 0.75 -29.38
N TYR A 35 -11.30 -0.17 -30.25
CA TYR A 35 -10.40 -1.16 -30.84
C TYR A 35 -10.75 -1.39 -32.31
N LYS A 36 -9.72 -1.49 -33.15
CA LYS A 36 -9.86 -1.73 -34.58
C LYS A 36 -8.74 -2.64 -35.08
N ILE A 37 -9.12 -3.71 -35.76
CA ILE A 37 -8.20 -4.65 -36.40
C ILE A 37 -8.71 -5.04 -37.79
N GLN A 38 -7.77 -5.35 -38.68
CA GLN A 38 -8.06 -6.04 -39.93
C GLN A 38 -7.46 -7.44 -39.86
N ILE A 39 -8.30 -8.45 -40.07
CA ILE A 39 -7.92 -9.86 -40.11
C ILE A 39 -8.24 -10.37 -41.51
N ASN A 40 -7.22 -10.75 -42.28
CA ASN A 40 -7.33 -11.02 -43.71
C ASN A 40 -7.97 -9.81 -44.45
N ASP A 41 -9.08 -10.03 -45.14
CA ASP A 41 -9.91 -9.03 -45.84
C ASP A 41 -11.03 -8.44 -44.95
N LYS A 42 -11.17 -8.92 -43.71
CA LYS A 42 -12.25 -8.53 -42.79
C LYS A 42 -11.83 -7.44 -41.82
N ILE A 43 -12.67 -6.43 -41.64
CA ILE A 43 -12.43 -5.31 -40.73
C ILE A 43 -13.37 -5.40 -39.53
N ILE A 44 -12.81 -5.43 -38.31
CA ILE A 44 -13.57 -5.49 -37.06
C ILE A 44 -13.31 -4.23 -36.25
N LYS A 45 -14.38 -3.49 -35.92
CA LYS A 45 -14.33 -2.24 -35.16
C LYS A 45 -15.24 -2.31 -33.93
N PHE A 46 -14.73 -1.83 -32.80
CA PHE A 46 -15.48 -1.62 -31.57
C PHE A 46 -15.28 -0.19 -31.09
N ASP A 47 -16.38 0.49 -30.75
CA ASP A 47 -16.30 1.80 -30.09
C ASP A 47 -15.69 1.67 -28.69
N ILE A 48 -15.99 0.58 -27.98
CA ILE A 48 -15.36 0.18 -26.72
C ILE A 48 -15.15 -1.33 -26.72
N LEU A 49 -13.93 -1.75 -26.43
CA LEU A 49 -13.57 -3.14 -26.17
C LEU A 49 -12.68 -3.21 -24.92
N PRO A 50 -13.03 -4.04 -23.91
CA PRO A 50 -12.20 -4.23 -22.73
C PRO A 50 -10.78 -4.68 -23.08
N GLN A 51 -9.79 -3.95 -22.59
CA GLN A 51 -8.36 -4.19 -22.77
C GLN A 51 -7.65 -4.00 -21.44
N VAL A 52 -6.44 -4.53 -21.30
CA VAL A 52 -5.58 -4.20 -20.16
C VAL A 52 -4.41 -3.35 -20.64
N LYS A 53 -4.10 -2.29 -19.90
CA LYS A 53 -3.07 -1.32 -20.23
C LYS A 53 -1.97 -1.36 -19.20
N CYS A 54 -0.71 -1.51 -19.64
CA CYS A 54 0.44 -1.44 -18.75
C CYS A 54 0.48 -0.09 -18.02
N THR A 55 0.68 -0.13 -16.70
CA THR A 55 0.74 1.08 -15.87
C THR A 55 2.04 1.87 -16.03
N ASP A 56 3.03 1.30 -16.71
CA ASP A 56 4.34 1.91 -16.98
C ASP A 56 4.50 2.23 -18.48
N CYS A 57 4.70 1.22 -19.32
CA CYS A 57 4.96 1.42 -20.76
C CYS A 57 3.71 1.74 -21.61
N ASN A 58 2.52 1.80 -20.99
CA ASN A 58 1.23 2.11 -21.64
C ASN A 58 0.79 1.16 -22.76
N THR A 59 1.48 0.05 -22.98
CA THR A 59 1.11 -0.96 -23.99
C THR A 59 -0.25 -1.57 -23.65
N LEU A 60 -1.09 -1.72 -24.69
CA LEU A 60 -2.40 -2.35 -24.60
C LEU A 60 -2.33 -3.82 -24.98
N HIS A 61 -3.03 -4.64 -24.21
CA HIS A 61 -3.24 -6.05 -24.48
C HIS A 61 -4.73 -6.39 -24.40
N LEU A 62 -5.18 -7.32 -25.24
CA LEU A 62 -6.57 -7.78 -25.22
C LEU A 62 -6.83 -8.66 -23.99
N THR A 63 -8.00 -8.52 -23.37
CA THR A 63 -8.45 -9.45 -22.33
C THR A 63 -8.81 -10.81 -22.96
N ASP A 64 -8.84 -11.88 -22.16
CA ASP A 64 -9.18 -13.21 -22.67
C ASP A 64 -10.59 -13.29 -23.26
N ARG A 65 -11.52 -12.49 -22.73
CA ARG A 65 -12.87 -12.36 -23.29
C ARG A 65 -12.85 -11.61 -24.61
N SER A 66 -12.15 -10.47 -24.68
CA SER A 66 -12.05 -9.68 -25.91
C SER A 66 -11.42 -10.45 -27.07
N LYS A 67 -10.40 -11.28 -26.80
CA LYS A 67 -9.83 -12.21 -27.80
C LYS A 67 -10.91 -13.15 -28.39
N LYS A 68 -11.73 -13.76 -27.53
CA LYS A 68 -12.82 -14.66 -27.96
C LYS A 68 -13.90 -13.93 -28.75
N ILE A 69 -14.25 -12.72 -28.32
CA ILE A 69 -15.23 -11.86 -29.01
C ILE A 69 -14.77 -11.56 -30.44
N ILE A 70 -13.50 -11.16 -30.62
CA ILE A 70 -12.93 -10.88 -31.95
C ILE A 70 -12.98 -12.13 -32.85
N VAL A 71 -12.57 -13.30 -32.34
CA VAL A 71 -12.62 -14.55 -33.11
C VAL A 71 -14.05 -14.94 -33.45
N GLY A 72 -15.00 -14.76 -32.53
CA GLY A 72 -16.42 -15.01 -32.76
C GLY A 72 -16.97 -14.15 -33.89
N PHE A 73 -16.76 -12.83 -33.82
CA PHE A 73 -17.22 -11.93 -34.88
C PHE A 73 -16.52 -12.14 -36.23
N TYR A 74 -15.24 -12.54 -36.23
CA TYR A 74 -14.57 -12.94 -37.46
C TYR A 74 -15.30 -14.11 -38.13
N LYS A 75 -15.62 -15.16 -37.37
CA LYS A 75 -16.36 -16.33 -37.88
C LYS A 75 -17.76 -15.95 -38.37
N ASP A 76 -18.46 -15.09 -37.63
CA ASP A 76 -19.77 -14.58 -38.04
C ASP A 76 -19.71 -13.81 -39.38
N LEU A 77 -18.64 -13.04 -39.62
CA LEU A 77 -18.44 -12.32 -40.89
C LEU A 77 -18.19 -13.27 -42.06
N GLU A 78 -17.40 -14.34 -41.84
CA GLU A 78 -17.20 -15.41 -42.83
C GLU A 78 -18.52 -16.09 -43.18
N GLU A 79 -19.27 -16.53 -42.17
CA GLU A 79 -20.55 -17.23 -42.36
C GLU A 79 -21.60 -16.37 -43.08
N LYS A 80 -21.60 -15.05 -42.84
CA LYS A 80 -22.53 -14.09 -43.45
C LYS A 80 -22.02 -13.48 -44.76
N ASN A 81 -20.81 -13.84 -45.19
CA ASN A 81 -20.11 -13.25 -46.33
C ASN A 81 -20.10 -11.71 -46.30
N GLN A 82 -19.76 -11.15 -45.14
CA GLN A 82 -19.63 -9.71 -44.90
C GLN A 82 -18.16 -9.33 -44.70
N ASP A 83 -17.79 -8.10 -45.03
CA ASP A 83 -16.40 -7.65 -44.95
C ASP A 83 -16.11 -6.76 -43.73
N VAL A 84 -17.15 -6.15 -43.15
CA VAL A 84 -16.98 -5.16 -42.08
C VAL A 84 -17.96 -5.41 -40.96
N PHE A 85 -17.42 -5.51 -39.75
CA PHE A 85 -18.18 -5.44 -38.51
C PHE A 85 -17.87 -4.13 -37.78
N SER A 86 -18.91 -3.48 -37.28
CA SER A 86 -18.80 -2.30 -36.42
C SER A 86 -19.78 -2.42 -35.27
N SER A 87 -19.29 -2.48 -34.04
CA SER A 87 -20.11 -2.53 -32.84
C SER A 87 -20.10 -1.19 -32.11
N LYS A 88 -21.31 -0.68 -31.84
CA LYS A 88 -21.52 0.25 -30.74
C LYS A 88 -21.56 -0.54 -29.44
N PHE A 89 -20.86 -0.05 -28.42
CA PHE A 89 -20.85 -0.69 -27.12
C PHE A 89 -22.25 -0.63 -26.50
N ASN A 90 -22.77 -1.80 -26.14
CA ASN A 90 -24.03 -1.94 -25.42
C ASN A 90 -23.74 -2.57 -24.06
N HIS A 91 -23.83 -1.76 -23.00
CA HIS A 91 -23.59 -2.22 -21.64
C HIS A 91 -24.74 -3.13 -21.20
N GLN A 92 -24.46 -4.42 -20.96
CA GLN A 92 -25.50 -5.41 -20.65
C GLN A 92 -26.11 -5.25 -19.25
N ASN A 93 -25.53 -4.40 -18.39
CA ASN A 93 -25.97 -4.20 -17.01
C ASN A 93 -26.15 -5.52 -16.26
N LYS A 94 -25.28 -6.51 -16.51
CA LYS A 94 -25.40 -7.83 -15.88
C LYS A 94 -25.28 -7.69 -14.37
N ARG A 95 -26.24 -8.26 -13.65
CA ARG A 95 -26.22 -8.39 -12.19
C ARG A 95 -25.95 -9.84 -11.78
N TYR A 96 -25.50 -10.01 -10.54
CA TYR A 96 -25.16 -11.30 -9.93
C TYR A 96 -26.01 -11.47 -8.67
N SER A 97 -26.22 -12.71 -8.23
CA SER A 97 -27.18 -13.07 -7.18
C SER A 97 -26.69 -12.79 -5.75
N PHE A 98 -25.79 -11.82 -5.59
CA PHE A 98 -25.22 -11.43 -4.30
C PHE A 98 -25.67 -10.00 -3.99
N CYS A 99 -26.11 -9.78 -2.75
CA CYS A 99 -26.57 -8.51 -2.21
C CYS A 99 -27.71 -7.89 -3.04
N GLU A 100 -28.62 -8.71 -3.56
CA GLU A 100 -29.66 -8.28 -4.50
C GLU A 100 -30.55 -7.16 -3.92
N SER A 101 -30.84 -7.20 -2.61
CA SER A 101 -31.64 -6.19 -1.90
C SER A 101 -30.95 -4.83 -1.79
N TYR A 102 -29.62 -4.79 -1.81
CA TYR A 102 -28.82 -3.57 -1.68
C TYR A 102 -28.46 -2.94 -3.04
N ASP A 103 -28.55 -3.70 -4.14
CA ASP A 103 -28.30 -3.23 -5.51
C ASP A 103 -26.98 -2.44 -5.67
N PHE A 104 -25.88 -2.94 -5.13
CA PHE A 104 -24.60 -2.23 -5.21
C PHE A 104 -24.23 -1.85 -6.65
N LYS A 105 -23.61 -0.68 -6.80
CA LYS A 105 -22.95 -0.20 -8.01
C LYS A 105 -21.64 -0.96 -8.17
N TYR A 106 -21.54 -1.71 -9.25
CA TYR A 106 -20.36 -2.41 -9.72
C TYR A 106 -20.51 -2.62 -11.22
N ASP A 107 -19.39 -2.85 -11.92
CA ASP A 107 -19.42 -3.17 -13.34
C ASP A 107 -19.08 -4.66 -13.55
N TYR A 108 -19.98 -5.38 -14.22
CA TYR A 108 -19.77 -6.78 -14.57
C TYR A 108 -18.55 -6.98 -15.48
N LEU A 109 -18.13 -5.95 -16.22
CA LEU A 109 -16.94 -5.97 -17.04
C LEU A 109 -15.68 -6.20 -16.20
N ASP A 110 -15.64 -5.76 -14.95
CA ASP A 110 -14.50 -6.02 -14.06
C ASP A 110 -14.36 -7.53 -13.84
N TYR A 111 -15.43 -8.17 -13.37
CA TYR A 111 -15.46 -9.62 -13.12
C TYR A 111 -15.13 -10.44 -14.38
N GLU A 112 -15.62 -10.00 -15.54
CA GLU A 112 -15.50 -10.75 -16.78
C GLU A 112 -14.19 -10.53 -17.55
N ASN A 113 -13.45 -9.46 -17.25
CA ASN A 113 -12.26 -9.06 -18.01
C ASN A 113 -10.99 -8.88 -17.19
N ILE A 114 -11.07 -8.62 -15.88
CA ILE A 114 -9.89 -8.62 -15.02
C ILE A 114 -9.43 -10.08 -14.86
N PRO A 115 -8.14 -10.38 -15.12
CA PRO A 115 -7.60 -11.72 -14.96
C PRO A 115 -7.90 -12.33 -13.59
N GLY A 116 -8.21 -13.63 -13.55
CA GLY A 116 -8.37 -14.38 -12.29
C GLY A 116 -9.69 -14.19 -11.52
N LEU A 117 -10.52 -13.19 -11.86
CA LEU A 117 -11.79 -12.96 -11.15
C LEU A 117 -12.88 -13.94 -11.54
N LYS A 118 -13.05 -14.22 -12.84
CA LYS A 118 -14.04 -15.19 -13.31
C LYS A 118 -13.66 -16.61 -12.92
N ARG A 119 -14.52 -17.29 -12.14
CA ARG A 119 -14.31 -18.65 -11.62
C ARG A 119 -15.48 -19.57 -11.96
N MET A 120 -15.25 -20.88 -11.88
CA MET A 120 -16.31 -21.89 -11.96
C MET A 120 -16.95 -22.06 -10.57
N GLY A 121 -18.28 -22.17 -10.50
CA GLY A 121 -19.02 -22.41 -9.25
C GLY A 121 -19.79 -21.18 -8.78
N ASP A 122 -19.10 -20.07 -8.52
CA ASP A 122 -19.69 -18.87 -7.92
C ASP A 122 -19.64 -17.66 -8.89
N ASP A 123 -20.57 -17.62 -9.85
CA ASP A 123 -20.64 -16.55 -10.86
C ASP A 123 -20.89 -15.20 -10.16
N GLY A 124 -19.93 -14.29 -10.28
CA GLY A 124 -20.01 -12.95 -9.71
C GLY A 124 -19.47 -12.77 -8.29
N PHE A 125 -19.01 -13.82 -7.60
CA PHE A 125 -18.51 -13.69 -6.21
C PHE A 125 -17.38 -12.66 -6.10
N LEU A 126 -16.37 -12.77 -6.96
CA LEU A 126 -15.22 -11.86 -7.01
C LEU A 126 -15.49 -10.58 -7.83
N THR A 127 -16.75 -10.19 -7.98
CA THR A 127 -17.05 -8.90 -8.61
C THR A 127 -16.58 -7.79 -7.65
N PRO A 128 -15.66 -6.91 -8.07
CA PRO A 128 -15.20 -5.85 -7.20
C PRO A 128 -16.29 -4.78 -7.04
N VAL A 129 -16.56 -4.41 -5.79
CA VAL A 129 -17.46 -3.33 -5.43
C VAL A 129 -16.63 -2.21 -4.81
N PHE A 130 -16.87 -0.99 -5.28
CA PHE A 130 -16.04 0.16 -4.95
C PHE A 130 -16.74 1.10 -3.97
N PHE A 131 -15.99 1.65 -3.03
CA PHE A 131 -16.45 2.56 -2.00
C PHE A 131 -15.51 3.74 -1.82
N GLN A 132 -16.04 4.84 -1.29
CA GLN A 132 -15.23 5.98 -0.86
C GLN A 132 -14.27 5.59 0.26
N LYS A 133 -13.03 6.10 0.25
CA LYS A 133 -12.04 5.85 1.32
C LYS A 133 -12.55 6.23 2.71
N GLN A 134 -13.37 7.27 2.76
CA GLN A 134 -13.99 7.77 3.98
C GLN A 134 -14.83 6.71 4.69
N ALA A 135 -15.30 5.67 3.98
CA ALA A 135 -15.96 4.52 4.60
C ALA A 135 -15.11 3.89 5.71
N LEU A 136 -13.79 3.83 5.53
CA LEU A 136 -12.88 3.25 6.53
C LEU A 136 -12.85 4.04 7.84
N ILE A 137 -13.14 5.35 7.81
CA ILE A 137 -13.18 6.20 9.02
C ILE A 137 -14.31 5.75 9.95
N TYR A 138 -15.47 5.38 9.39
CA TYR A 138 -16.58 4.85 10.16
C TYR A 138 -16.19 3.57 10.89
N PHE A 139 -15.60 2.61 10.16
CA PHE A 139 -15.15 1.34 10.75
C PHE A 139 -14.05 1.54 11.78
N PHE A 140 -13.12 2.47 11.55
CA PHE A 140 -12.01 2.75 12.46
C PHE A 140 -12.45 3.38 13.79
N HIS A 141 -13.53 4.15 13.80
CA HIS A 141 -14.00 4.85 15.00
C HIS A 141 -15.23 4.22 15.66
N THR A 142 -15.80 3.18 15.08
CA THR A 142 -16.97 2.50 15.64
C THR A 142 -16.49 1.27 16.42
N PRO A 143 -16.65 1.24 17.76
CA PRO A 143 -16.04 0.20 18.61
C PRO A 143 -16.44 -1.24 18.30
N LYS A 144 -17.55 -1.45 17.58
CA LYS A 144 -18.02 -2.79 17.22
C LYS A 144 -17.17 -3.45 16.12
N TYR A 145 -16.41 -2.66 15.36
CA TYR A 145 -15.59 -3.18 14.27
C TYR A 145 -14.11 -3.14 14.61
N GLU A 146 -13.41 -4.15 14.15
CA GLU A 146 -11.97 -4.14 14.02
C GLU A 146 -11.58 -3.81 12.59
N LEU A 147 -10.75 -2.78 12.43
CA LEU A 147 -10.12 -2.45 11.15
C LEU A 147 -8.61 -2.55 11.30
N GLU A 148 -8.01 -3.40 10.46
CA GLU A 148 -6.56 -3.55 10.37
C GLU A 148 -6.11 -3.45 8.92
N LEU A 149 -5.10 -2.60 8.67
CA LEU A 149 -4.33 -2.62 7.44
C LEU A 149 -3.09 -3.48 7.66
N GLY A 150 -3.06 -4.65 7.03
CA GLY A 150 -1.92 -5.56 7.07
C GLY A 150 -0.77 -5.08 6.19
N SER A 151 -1.11 -4.44 5.06
CA SER A 151 -0.17 -3.87 4.11
C SER A 151 -0.54 -2.44 3.70
N GLU A 152 0.20 -1.85 2.76
CA GLU A 152 -0.05 -0.48 2.29
C GLU A 152 -1.42 -0.31 1.64
N THR A 153 -1.95 -1.35 1.00
CA THR A 153 -3.19 -1.35 0.22
C THR A 153 -4.12 -2.53 0.50
N TYR A 154 -3.83 -3.39 1.47
CA TYR A 154 -4.65 -4.55 1.83
C TYR A 154 -4.91 -4.61 3.34
N GLY A 155 -6.17 -4.83 3.71
CA GLY A 155 -6.60 -4.98 5.08
C GLY A 155 -7.84 -5.83 5.23
N LYS A 156 -8.35 -5.86 6.46
CA LYS A 156 -9.58 -6.54 6.84
C LYS A 156 -10.45 -5.64 7.72
N ILE A 157 -11.76 -5.80 7.58
CA ILE A 157 -12.76 -5.24 8.49
C ILE A 157 -13.53 -6.42 9.05
N GLY A 158 -13.73 -6.45 10.36
CA GLY A 158 -14.48 -7.53 10.97
C GLY A 158 -15.16 -7.15 12.26
N THR A 159 -15.94 -8.09 12.75
CA THR A 159 -16.53 -8.17 14.07
C THR A 159 -16.23 -9.57 14.62
N ASP A 160 -16.78 -9.92 15.77
CA ASP A 160 -16.73 -11.31 16.26
C ASP A 160 -17.47 -12.29 15.33
N GLU A 161 -18.34 -11.82 14.44
CA GLU A 161 -19.20 -12.65 13.59
C GLU A 161 -18.66 -12.83 12.16
N PHE A 162 -17.98 -11.82 11.61
CA PHE A 162 -17.46 -11.87 10.25
C PHE A 162 -16.12 -11.16 10.12
N ILE A 163 -15.36 -11.56 9.10
CA ILE A 163 -14.16 -10.85 8.66
C ILE A 163 -14.24 -10.75 7.13
N VAL A 164 -14.17 -9.53 6.62
CA VAL A 164 -14.18 -9.24 5.18
C VAL A 164 -12.86 -8.56 4.79
N PRO A 165 -12.13 -9.13 3.81
CA PRO A 165 -10.94 -8.49 3.27
C PRO A 165 -11.31 -7.29 2.40
N PHE A 166 -10.48 -6.25 2.39
CA PHE A 166 -10.65 -5.10 1.52
C PHE A 166 -9.31 -4.61 0.97
N GLY A 167 -9.36 -4.03 -0.23
CA GLY A 167 -8.24 -3.34 -0.85
C GLY A 167 -8.42 -1.83 -0.93
N ILE A 168 -7.33 -1.12 -1.15
CA ILE A 168 -7.34 0.30 -1.55
C ILE A 168 -6.66 0.37 -2.91
N ASN A 169 -7.38 0.84 -3.93
CA ASN A 169 -6.84 0.95 -5.27
C ASN A 169 -5.99 2.23 -5.46
N THR A 170 -5.40 2.37 -6.64
CA THR A 170 -4.54 3.51 -7.00
C THR A 170 -5.25 4.87 -7.00
N ASN A 171 -6.58 4.89 -7.06
CA ASN A 171 -7.40 6.09 -6.99
C ASN A 171 -7.99 6.32 -5.58
N ASP A 172 -7.40 5.71 -4.55
CA ASP A 172 -7.85 5.81 -3.15
C ASP A 172 -9.29 5.27 -2.93
N LYS A 173 -9.85 4.44 -3.82
CA LYS A 173 -11.13 3.75 -3.58
C LYS A 173 -10.92 2.47 -2.79
N VAL A 174 -11.85 2.17 -1.89
CA VAL A 174 -11.89 0.90 -1.17
C VAL A 174 -12.58 -0.12 -2.06
N VAL A 175 -12.03 -1.33 -2.14
CA VAL A 175 -12.58 -2.43 -2.94
C VAL A 175 -12.85 -3.63 -2.05
N MET A 176 -14.05 -4.20 -2.16
CA MET A 176 -14.42 -5.47 -1.52
C MET A 176 -15.03 -6.40 -2.56
N TRP A 177 -14.99 -7.71 -2.32
CA TRP A 177 -15.65 -8.69 -3.18
C TRP A 177 -17.15 -8.71 -2.89
N LEU A 178 -17.96 -8.67 -3.95
CA LEU A 178 -19.42 -8.69 -3.84
C LEU A 178 -19.92 -9.89 -3.01
N GLY A 179 -19.33 -11.06 -3.20
CA GLY A 179 -19.70 -12.26 -2.44
C GLY A 179 -19.27 -12.24 -0.97
N ASP A 180 -18.27 -11.45 -0.60
CA ASP A 180 -17.91 -11.25 0.81
C ASP A 180 -18.86 -10.27 1.51
N LEU A 181 -19.41 -9.30 0.77
CA LEU A 181 -20.41 -8.38 1.31
C LEU A 181 -21.67 -9.12 1.77
N GLU A 182 -22.06 -10.20 1.10
CA GLU A 182 -23.24 -11.02 1.46
C GLU A 182 -23.19 -11.56 2.90
N LYS A 183 -22.00 -11.63 3.50
CA LYS A 183 -21.79 -12.13 4.87
C LYS A 183 -22.05 -11.06 5.94
N LEU A 184 -22.19 -9.80 5.55
CA LEU A 184 -22.27 -8.66 6.45
C LEU A 184 -23.69 -8.46 6.98
N ASP A 185 -23.81 -7.90 8.17
CA ASP A 185 -25.11 -7.54 8.74
C ASP A 185 -25.77 -6.36 7.99
N ASP A 186 -27.09 -6.24 8.15
CA ASP A 186 -27.90 -5.25 7.44
C ASP A 186 -27.48 -3.79 7.69
N GLU A 187 -27.00 -3.48 8.89
CA GLU A 187 -26.55 -2.14 9.29
C GLU A 187 -25.26 -1.79 8.54
N THR A 188 -24.32 -2.72 8.51
CA THR A 188 -23.05 -2.62 7.79
C THR A 188 -23.28 -2.45 6.29
N LEU A 189 -24.14 -3.28 5.71
CA LEU A 189 -24.50 -3.21 4.29
C LEU A 189 -25.17 -1.88 3.94
N SER A 190 -26.09 -1.41 4.78
CA SER A 190 -26.77 -0.12 4.60
C SER A 190 -25.78 1.05 4.63
N PHE A 191 -24.81 1.01 5.55
CA PHE A 191 -23.74 2.01 5.60
C PHE A 191 -22.87 1.97 4.34
N LEU A 192 -22.35 0.80 3.97
CA LEU A 192 -21.52 0.64 2.78
C LEU A 192 -22.24 1.08 1.51
N LYS A 193 -23.54 0.81 1.41
CA LYS A 193 -24.37 1.26 0.29
C LYS A 193 -24.37 2.79 0.13
N SER A 194 -24.34 3.54 1.23
CA SER A 194 -24.23 5.01 1.19
C SER A 194 -22.87 5.50 0.67
N GLN A 195 -21.82 4.69 0.81
CA GLN A 195 -20.45 5.00 0.39
C GLN A 195 -20.07 4.40 -0.96
N ASN A 196 -20.96 3.62 -1.56
CA ASN A 196 -20.71 2.89 -2.79
C ASN A 196 -20.65 3.83 -4.00
N VAL A 197 -19.60 3.66 -4.81
CA VAL A 197 -19.30 4.48 -5.97
C VAL A 197 -19.13 3.61 -7.21
N GLU A 198 -19.21 4.23 -8.39
CA GLU A 198 -18.96 3.53 -9.65
C GLU A 198 -17.53 2.95 -9.69
N SER A 199 -17.38 1.83 -10.40
CA SER A 199 -16.07 1.26 -10.71
C SER A 199 -15.24 2.26 -11.52
N ASP A 200 -13.94 2.33 -11.23
CA ASP A 200 -12.95 2.96 -12.11
C ASP A 200 -12.08 1.93 -12.83
N HIS A 201 -12.42 0.64 -12.71
CA HIS A 201 -11.69 -0.48 -13.29
C HIS A 201 -10.24 -0.61 -12.81
N LYS A 202 -9.87 0.02 -11.68
CA LYS A 202 -8.53 -0.05 -11.08
C LYS A 202 -8.52 -0.99 -9.89
N LEU A 203 -7.77 -2.08 -10.01
CA LEU A 203 -7.73 -3.14 -9.00
C LEU A 203 -6.38 -3.87 -8.98
N MET A 204 -5.82 -4.17 -10.16
CA MET A 204 -4.66 -5.07 -10.26
C MET A 204 -3.41 -4.49 -9.60
N LYS A 205 -3.25 -3.16 -9.61
CA LYS A 205 -2.17 -2.46 -8.90
C LYS A 205 -2.54 -2.22 -7.43
N SER A 206 -2.87 -3.30 -6.73
CA SER A 206 -3.09 -3.32 -5.28
C SER A 206 -2.62 -4.64 -4.69
N GLU A 207 -2.08 -4.60 -3.48
CA GLU A 207 -1.67 -5.81 -2.74
C GLU A 207 -2.87 -6.70 -2.41
N PHE A 208 -4.09 -6.13 -2.36
CA PHE A 208 -5.32 -6.89 -2.18
C PHE A 208 -5.57 -7.85 -3.35
N TYR A 209 -5.46 -7.37 -4.58
CA TYR A 209 -5.58 -8.23 -5.76
C TYR A 209 -4.44 -9.24 -5.83
N LEU A 210 -3.20 -8.80 -5.61
CA LEU A 210 -2.03 -9.67 -5.67
C LEU A 210 -2.11 -10.79 -4.61
N ALA A 211 -2.52 -10.49 -3.38
CA ALA A 211 -2.68 -11.47 -2.32
C ALA A 211 -3.84 -12.43 -2.56
N GLN A 212 -5.04 -11.92 -2.88
CA GLN A 212 -6.26 -12.72 -2.98
C GLN A 212 -6.36 -13.53 -4.29
N ILE A 213 -5.78 -13.01 -5.37
CA ILE A 213 -5.92 -13.58 -6.72
C ILE A 213 -4.60 -14.20 -7.21
N CYS A 214 -3.47 -13.52 -7.01
CA CYS A 214 -2.16 -13.98 -7.48
C CYS A 214 -1.40 -14.84 -6.47
N CYS A 215 -1.90 -14.96 -5.23
CA CYS A 215 -1.23 -15.67 -4.13
C CYS A 215 0.14 -15.08 -3.79
N GLU A 216 0.30 -13.76 -3.92
CA GLU A 216 1.51 -13.03 -3.57
C GLU A 216 1.42 -12.49 -2.14
N TRP A 217 2.44 -12.78 -1.32
CA TRP A 217 2.46 -12.29 0.05
C TRP A 217 2.64 -10.78 0.07
N SER A 218 1.69 -10.08 0.68
CA SER A 218 1.81 -8.65 0.91
C SER A 218 2.83 -8.36 1.99
N GLU A 219 3.53 -7.25 1.82
CA GLU A 219 4.46 -6.78 2.81
C GLU A 219 3.76 -6.01 3.94
N PRO A 220 4.27 -6.04 5.19
CA PRO A 220 3.68 -5.24 6.27
C PRO A 220 3.68 -3.73 5.95
N ILE A 221 2.76 -3.00 6.57
CA ILE A 221 2.80 -1.52 6.55
C ILE A 221 4.18 -1.01 6.97
N ILE A 222 4.62 0.11 6.39
CA ILE A 222 5.96 0.65 6.61
C ILE A 222 6.29 0.88 8.09
N GLU A 223 5.29 1.19 8.92
CA GLU A 223 5.45 1.37 10.36
C GLU A 223 5.88 0.05 11.03
N LYS A 224 5.23 -1.06 10.72
CA LYS A 224 5.61 -2.40 11.19
C LYS A 224 6.98 -2.82 10.63
N LYS A 225 7.29 -2.46 9.38
CA LYS A 225 8.63 -2.69 8.80
C LYS A 225 9.74 -1.98 9.57
N ILE A 226 9.53 -0.74 10.00
CA ILE A 226 10.51 0.00 10.83
C ILE A 226 10.77 -0.74 12.14
N VAL A 227 9.70 -1.21 12.81
CA VAL A 227 9.82 -2.00 14.05
C VAL A 227 10.62 -3.29 13.80
N ASN A 228 10.32 -4.01 12.72
CA ASN A 228 11.06 -5.23 12.35
C ASN A 228 12.55 -4.95 12.09
N LEU A 229 12.86 -3.88 11.34
CA LEU A 229 14.24 -3.47 11.09
C LEU A 229 14.95 -3.09 12.39
N ARG A 230 14.29 -2.35 13.30
CA ARG A 230 14.83 -2.01 14.62
C ARG A 230 15.16 -3.26 15.43
N ASN A 231 14.27 -4.26 15.47
CA ASN A 231 14.53 -5.51 16.17
C ASN A 231 15.71 -6.25 15.54
N LYS A 232 15.77 -6.30 14.20
CA LYS A 232 16.92 -6.88 13.49
C LYS A 232 18.24 -6.16 13.83
N VAL A 233 18.25 -4.84 13.94
CA VAL A 233 19.44 -4.07 14.40
C VAL A 233 19.85 -4.51 15.81
N TYR A 234 18.90 -4.68 16.72
CA TYR A 234 19.22 -5.07 18.10
C TYR A 234 19.78 -6.49 18.17
N ASP A 235 19.22 -7.40 17.39
CA ASP A 235 19.70 -8.78 17.31
C ASP A 235 21.10 -8.84 16.70
N LEU A 236 21.38 -8.05 15.65
CA LEU A 236 22.72 -7.94 15.06
C LEU A 236 23.73 -7.34 16.04
N LEU A 237 23.36 -6.27 16.77
CA LEU A 237 24.23 -5.68 17.79
C LEU A 237 24.52 -6.66 18.93
N LYS A 238 23.53 -7.47 19.31
CA LYS A 238 23.72 -8.53 20.31
C LYS A 238 24.67 -9.61 19.80
N ASN A 239 24.49 -10.06 18.56
CA ASN A 239 25.29 -11.15 17.99
C ASN A 239 26.73 -10.72 17.65
N ASN A 240 26.91 -9.52 17.11
CA ASN A 240 28.21 -9.06 16.59
C ASN A 240 29.02 -8.30 17.63
N HIS A 241 28.37 -7.64 18.60
CA HIS A 241 29.02 -6.74 19.55
C HIS A 241 28.66 -7.00 21.02
N ASP A 242 27.87 -8.04 21.31
CA ASP A 242 27.36 -8.39 22.66
C ASP A 242 26.55 -7.27 23.34
N ILE A 243 25.90 -6.39 22.56
CA ILE A 243 25.10 -5.27 23.08
C ILE A 243 23.62 -5.68 23.11
N ALA A 244 23.06 -5.86 24.30
CA ALA A 244 21.64 -6.21 24.47
C ALA A 244 20.78 -4.95 24.61
N LEU A 245 20.12 -4.51 23.52
CA LEU A 245 19.31 -3.28 23.52
C LEU A 245 17.81 -3.47 23.78
N HIS A 246 17.30 -4.70 23.74
CA HIS A 246 15.90 -5.00 24.06
C HIS A 246 15.60 -4.68 25.52
N LYS A 247 14.43 -4.07 25.77
CA LYS A 247 13.98 -3.61 27.09
C LYS A 247 12.46 -3.54 27.11
N LEU A 248 11.86 -3.90 28.26
CA LEU A 248 10.40 -3.85 28.47
C LEU A 248 9.65 -4.61 27.36
N GLU A 249 10.05 -5.85 27.11
CA GLU A 249 9.59 -6.60 25.92
C GLU A 249 8.07 -6.78 25.90
N GLU A 250 7.44 -7.09 27.04
CA GLU A 250 5.99 -7.23 27.15
C GLU A 250 5.28 -5.90 26.85
N GLU A 251 5.71 -4.80 27.47
CA GLU A 251 5.09 -3.48 27.25
C GLU A 251 5.36 -2.94 25.83
N VAL A 252 6.50 -3.30 25.24
CA VAL A 252 6.81 -2.95 23.85
C VAL A 252 5.91 -3.72 22.89
N LEU A 253 5.64 -5.00 23.15
CA LEU A 253 4.71 -5.79 22.34
C LEU A 253 3.30 -5.18 22.34
N GLU A 254 2.80 -4.76 23.51
CA GLU A 254 1.51 -4.06 23.60
C GLU A 254 1.48 -2.77 22.76
N VAL A 255 2.57 -1.98 22.79
CA VAL A 255 2.65 -0.75 21.98
C VAL A 255 2.80 -1.05 20.48
N ILE A 256 3.42 -2.18 20.10
CA ILE A 256 3.54 -2.61 18.71
C ILE A 256 2.17 -2.99 18.13
N ASP A 257 1.30 -3.62 18.91
CA ASP A 257 -0.05 -4.00 18.48
C ASP A 257 -0.91 -2.76 18.15
N ASP A 258 -0.63 -1.63 18.80
CA ASP A 258 -1.26 -0.33 18.53
C ASP A 258 -0.69 0.40 17.30
N VAL A 259 0.40 -0.09 16.69
CA VAL A 259 1.00 0.53 15.49
C VAL A 259 0.13 0.24 14.26
N LYS A 260 -0.71 1.23 13.92
CA LYS A 260 -1.62 1.19 12.78
C LYS A 260 -1.24 2.24 11.74
N LYS A 261 -1.61 1.99 10.49
CA LYS A 261 -1.47 2.98 9.41
C LYS A 261 -2.57 4.05 9.53
N PRO A 262 -2.26 5.36 9.41
CA PRO A 262 -3.30 6.39 9.37
C PRO A 262 -4.14 6.26 8.10
N ILE A 263 -5.46 6.35 8.25
CA ILE A 263 -6.44 6.28 7.17
C ILE A 263 -6.69 7.68 6.62
N SER A 264 -7.03 8.62 7.50
CA SER A 264 -7.34 10.00 7.13
C SER A 264 -6.13 10.94 7.21
N TYR A 265 -5.07 10.51 7.90
CA TYR A 265 -3.92 11.33 8.26
C TYR A 265 -4.32 12.58 9.08
N SER A 266 -5.43 12.49 9.82
CA SER A 266 -5.79 13.50 10.81
C SER A 266 -4.68 13.66 11.84
N GLU A 267 -4.58 14.85 12.44
CA GLU A 267 -3.59 15.11 13.49
C GLU A 267 -3.75 14.13 14.66
N LEU A 268 -4.98 13.70 14.99
CA LEU A 268 -5.25 12.73 16.06
C LEU A 268 -4.65 11.35 15.76
N GLU A 269 -4.90 10.80 14.56
CA GLU A 269 -4.33 9.51 14.14
C GLU A 269 -2.80 9.58 14.12
N VAL A 270 -2.26 10.62 13.48
CA VAL A 270 -0.81 10.80 13.36
C VAL A 270 -0.15 10.97 14.72
N LYS A 271 -0.75 11.71 15.65
CA LYS A 271 -0.26 11.86 17.03
C LYS A 271 -0.10 10.51 17.73
N SER A 272 -1.10 9.65 17.61
CA SER A 272 -1.09 8.32 18.23
C SER A 272 0.11 7.51 17.76
N ILE A 273 0.31 7.44 16.44
CA ILE A 273 1.38 6.63 15.84
C ILE A 273 2.76 7.23 16.10
N ILE A 274 2.90 8.56 16.05
CA ILE A 274 4.13 9.25 16.45
C ILE A 274 4.48 8.91 17.90
N SER A 275 3.50 8.85 18.79
CA SER A 275 3.74 8.46 20.18
C SER A 275 4.16 7.00 20.31
N ALA A 276 3.54 6.08 19.57
CA ALA A 276 3.90 4.66 19.59
C ALA A 276 5.33 4.45 19.07
N LEU A 277 5.66 5.01 17.90
CA LEU A 277 7.01 4.91 17.33
C LEU A 277 8.06 5.59 18.21
N HIS A 278 7.75 6.73 18.83
CA HIS A 278 8.70 7.36 19.77
C HIS A 278 8.99 6.45 20.97
N LYS A 279 7.97 5.82 21.57
CA LYS A 279 8.15 4.84 22.63
C LYS A 279 9.03 3.67 22.18
N ILE A 280 8.72 3.07 21.03
CA ILE A 280 9.42 1.88 20.52
C ILE A 280 10.88 2.19 20.12
N LEU A 281 11.11 3.31 19.42
CA LEU A 281 12.40 3.60 18.78
C LEU A 281 13.36 4.38 19.68
N ILE A 282 12.84 5.13 20.67
CA ILE A 282 13.63 6.06 21.50
C ILE A 282 13.54 5.72 22.99
N GLU A 283 12.35 5.46 23.53
CA GLU A 283 12.18 5.23 24.98
C GLU A 283 12.55 3.78 25.39
N ALA A 284 12.18 2.80 24.57
CA ALA A 284 12.36 1.37 24.82
C ALA A 284 13.79 0.84 24.53
N VAL A 285 14.77 1.72 24.44
CA VAL A 285 16.18 1.36 24.24
C VAL A 285 16.84 1.09 25.59
N GLU A 286 17.56 -0.02 25.75
CA GLU A 286 18.39 -0.25 26.94
C GLU A 286 19.63 0.67 26.94
N LYS A 287 19.46 1.85 27.54
CA LYS A 287 20.50 2.89 27.60
C LYS A 287 21.74 2.45 28.37
N ARG A 288 21.66 1.50 29.32
CA ARG A 288 22.82 1.05 30.10
C ARG A 288 23.83 0.34 29.21
N GLU A 289 23.38 -0.57 28.36
CA GLU A 289 24.24 -1.28 27.42
C GLU A 289 24.81 -0.32 26.37
N PHE A 290 24.01 0.63 25.89
CA PHE A 290 24.49 1.63 24.93
C PHE A 290 25.54 2.59 25.53
N LYS A 291 25.37 3.00 26.79
CA LYS A 291 26.37 3.77 27.55
C LYS A 291 27.68 3.01 27.72
N LYS A 292 27.59 1.72 28.04
CA LYS A 292 28.76 0.84 28.16
C LYS A 292 29.51 0.75 26.83
N TYR A 293 28.78 0.58 25.72
CA TYR A 293 29.37 0.59 24.38
C TYR A 293 30.04 1.92 24.05
N TYR A 294 29.38 3.05 24.28
CA TYR A 294 29.94 4.40 24.07
C TYR A 294 31.25 4.58 24.84
N ARG A 295 31.25 4.30 26.15
CA ARG A 295 32.42 4.44 27.01
C ARG A 295 33.60 3.60 26.54
N ASN A 296 33.35 2.40 26.02
CA ASN A 296 34.40 1.48 25.61
C ASN A 296 34.99 1.80 24.23
N ASN A 297 34.31 2.62 23.41
CA ASN A 297 34.68 2.86 22.01
C ASN A 297 34.91 4.34 21.68
N SER A 298 34.62 5.27 22.60
CA SER A 298 34.91 6.69 22.42
C SER A 298 36.34 7.00 22.88
N GLU A 299 37.11 7.72 22.07
CA GLU A 299 38.44 8.21 22.43
C GLU A 299 38.35 9.35 23.44
N ASP A 300 37.36 10.23 23.25
CA ASP A 300 37.00 11.32 24.16
C ASP A 300 35.60 11.05 24.74
N VAL A 301 35.54 10.63 26.00
CA VAL A 301 34.26 10.45 26.72
C VAL A 301 33.86 11.81 27.30
N GLU A 302 32.80 12.40 26.75
CA GLU A 302 32.21 13.66 27.28
C GLU A 302 31.84 13.52 28.76
N GLU A 303 32.07 14.54 29.58
CA GLU A 303 31.81 14.48 31.04
C GLU A 303 30.34 14.18 31.38
N ASP A 304 29.41 14.62 30.54
CA ASP A 304 27.96 14.47 30.69
C ASP A 304 27.35 13.36 29.81
N TYR A 305 28.18 12.45 29.26
CA TYR A 305 27.71 11.35 28.38
C TYR A 305 26.62 10.48 29.02
N THR A 306 26.52 10.46 30.36
CA THR A 306 25.50 9.72 31.10
C THR A 306 24.11 10.37 31.05
N ASP A 307 24.02 11.66 30.76
CA ASP A 307 22.77 12.41 30.66
C ASP A 307 22.21 12.45 29.22
N CYS A 308 22.98 11.93 28.26
CA CYS A 308 22.58 11.82 26.87
C CYS A 308 21.33 10.94 26.66
N GLY A 309 20.46 11.40 25.76
CA GLY A 309 19.33 10.61 25.26
C GLY A 309 19.79 9.46 24.35
N SER A 310 18.92 8.48 24.13
CA SER A 310 19.20 7.32 23.27
C SER A 310 19.59 7.68 21.84
N ILE A 311 19.03 8.75 21.29
CA ILE A 311 19.34 9.24 19.93
C ILE A 311 20.85 9.55 19.79
N LYS A 312 21.48 10.11 20.83
CA LYS A 312 22.92 10.41 20.80
C LYS A 312 23.79 9.16 20.75
N TYR A 313 23.35 8.07 21.38
CA TYR A 313 24.06 6.79 21.25
C TYR A 313 23.87 6.16 19.88
N PHE A 314 22.72 6.34 19.22
CA PHE A 314 22.56 5.93 17.82
C PHE A 314 23.43 6.76 16.87
N GLU A 315 23.55 8.07 17.11
CA GLU A 315 24.47 8.95 16.37
C GLU A 315 25.91 8.47 16.48
N PHE A 316 26.36 8.14 17.70
CA PHE A 316 27.68 7.55 17.93
C PHE A 316 27.86 6.18 17.29
N LEU A 317 26.86 5.30 17.38
CA LEU A 317 26.90 3.99 16.72
C LEU A 317 27.10 4.16 15.22
N LEU A 318 26.36 5.09 14.60
CA LEU A 318 26.47 5.36 13.18
C LEU A 318 27.85 5.90 12.78
N LEU A 319 28.45 6.77 13.58
CA LEU A 319 29.83 7.24 13.38
C LEU A 319 30.81 6.05 13.38
N LYS A 320 30.67 5.13 14.33
CA LYS A 320 31.55 3.95 14.43
C LYS A 320 31.35 2.97 13.29
N LEU A 321 30.12 2.76 12.84
CA LEU A 321 29.83 1.87 11.71
C LEU A 321 30.32 2.44 10.37
N LEU A 322 30.41 3.77 10.25
CA LEU A 322 30.90 4.45 9.05
C LEU A 322 32.39 4.81 9.11
N ASP A 323 33.10 4.40 10.17
CA ASP A 323 34.50 4.75 10.42
C ASP A 323 34.77 6.26 10.33
N LYS A 324 33.92 7.07 10.97
CA LYS A 324 34.02 8.53 11.01
C LYS A 324 34.41 9.03 12.39
N ASP A 325 35.40 9.93 12.41
CA ASP A 325 35.89 10.56 13.64
C ASP A 325 34.95 11.65 14.17
N SER A 326 34.14 12.26 13.30
CA SER A 326 33.28 13.38 13.69
C SER A 326 31.99 13.46 12.87
N LEU A 327 31.03 14.21 13.42
CA LEU A 327 29.71 14.40 12.84
C LEU A 327 29.77 15.28 11.59
N ASP A 328 29.55 14.66 10.43
CA ASP A 328 29.38 15.36 9.15
C ASP A 328 27.92 15.41 8.68
N GLU A 329 27.68 16.00 7.51
CA GLU A 329 26.32 16.19 6.98
C GLU A 329 25.63 14.86 6.66
N GLU A 330 26.37 13.83 6.23
CA GLU A 330 25.81 12.51 5.94
C GLU A 330 25.25 11.86 7.21
N VAL A 331 26.02 11.84 8.30
CA VAL A 331 25.57 11.26 9.57
C VAL A 331 24.40 12.05 10.15
N LYS A 332 24.45 13.40 10.06
CA LYS A 332 23.34 14.26 10.49
C LYS A 332 22.06 13.95 9.74
N ASP A 333 22.13 13.81 8.42
CA ASP A 333 20.97 13.54 7.57
C ASP A 333 20.36 12.17 7.85
N LEU A 334 21.21 11.16 8.08
CA LEU A 334 20.78 9.81 8.45
C LEU A 334 20.09 9.78 9.82
N ILE A 335 20.66 10.42 10.85
CA ILE A 335 20.12 10.35 12.22
C ILE A 335 18.98 11.33 12.49
N ALA A 336 18.86 12.40 11.68
CA ALA A 336 17.82 13.43 11.80
C ALA A 336 16.40 12.90 12.05
N PRO A 337 15.92 11.81 11.42
CA PRO A 337 14.56 11.32 11.59
C PRO A 337 14.18 10.99 13.05
N LEU A 338 15.12 10.50 13.86
CA LEU A 338 14.87 10.26 15.29
C LEU A 338 14.70 11.57 16.07
N TYR A 339 15.50 12.60 15.75
CA TYR A 339 15.33 13.93 16.34
C TYR A 339 14.01 14.58 15.91
N LEU A 340 13.61 14.42 14.65
CA LEU A 340 12.32 14.92 14.15
C LEU A 340 11.14 14.20 14.81
N LEU A 341 11.22 12.88 14.99
CA LEU A 341 10.23 12.08 15.72
C LEU A 341 10.08 12.59 17.17
N ASN A 342 11.20 12.81 17.85
CA ASN A 342 11.22 13.37 19.20
C ASN A 342 10.63 14.78 19.25
N ASP A 343 10.95 15.64 18.28
CA ASP A 343 10.42 16.99 18.22
C ASP A 343 8.91 17.02 17.97
N LEU A 344 8.38 16.14 17.13
CA LEU A 344 6.94 15.96 16.93
C LEU A 344 6.25 15.46 18.19
N ARG A 345 6.82 14.45 18.87
CA ARG A 345 6.33 13.97 20.17
C ARG A 345 6.25 15.12 21.19
N ILE A 346 7.28 15.98 21.22
CA ILE A 346 7.29 17.14 22.11
C ILE A 346 6.20 18.14 21.72
N ILE A 347 6.10 18.54 20.45
CA ILE A 347 5.09 19.49 19.96
C ILE A 347 3.67 19.02 20.30
N TYR A 348 3.39 17.73 20.11
CA TYR A 348 2.03 17.20 20.21
C TYR A 348 1.55 16.95 21.64
N PHE A 349 2.47 16.73 22.58
CA PHE A 349 2.10 16.23 23.91
C PHE A 349 2.66 17.04 25.08
N HIS A 350 3.52 18.04 24.84
CA HIS A 350 4.07 18.88 25.90
C HIS A 350 3.61 20.33 25.76
N LEU A 351 3.38 20.98 26.90
CA LEU A 351 3.14 22.42 26.94
C LEU A 351 4.45 23.16 26.68
N LEU A 352 4.50 23.90 25.58
CA LEU A 352 5.66 24.67 25.16
C LEU A 352 5.29 26.14 24.95
N SER A 353 6.28 27.03 25.06
CA SER A 353 6.11 28.40 24.61
C SER A 353 6.00 28.47 23.09
N ASP A 354 5.22 29.43 22.57
CA ASP A 354 5.03 29.64 21.13
C ASP A 354 6.35 29.76 20.36
N ARG A 355 7.36 30.41 20.96
CA ARG A 355 8.69 30.53 20.38
C ARG A 355 9.34 29.16 20.18
N LYS A 356 9.23 28.26 21.16
CA LYS A 356 9.78 26.89 21.06
C LYS A 356 9.02 26.07 20.03
N VAL A 357 7.68 26.14 20.01
CA VAL A 357 6.85 25.46 19.01
C VAL A 357 7.20 25.91 17.60
N LYS A 358 7.24 27.23 17.35
CA LYS A 358 7.57 27.81 16.04
C LYS A 358 8.96 27.37 15.56
N ARG A 359 9.96 27.36 16.44
CA ARG A 359 11.31 26.89 16.11
C ARG A 359 11.33 25.42 15.69
N LYS A 360 10.68 24.53 16.46
CA LYS A 360 10.64 23.10 16.13
C LYS A 360 9.85 22.83 14.85
N LYS A 361 8.68 23.48 14.68
CA LYS A 361 7.91 23.40 13.42
C LYS A 361 8.74 23.85 12.21
N LYS A 362 9.48 24.95 12.34
CA LYS A 362 10.38 25.46 11.27
C LYS A 362 11.44 24.42 10.91
N ASN A 363 12.12 23.85 11.91
CA ASN A 363 13.12 22.80 11.68
C ASN A 363 12.52 21.59 10.96
N ILE A 364 11.33 21.12 11.38
CA ILE A 364 10.64 20.00 10.73
C ILE A 364 10.27 20.34 9.28
N ILE A 365 9.78 21.55 9.03
CA ILE A 365 9.46 22.02 7.68
C ILE A 365 10.71 21.97 6.78
N GLU A 366 11.83 22.49 7.27
CA GLU A 366 13.09 22.54 6.52
C GLU A 366 13.66 21.12 6.28
N SER A 367 13.80 20.31 7.33
CA SER A 367 14.37 18.95 7.23
C SER A 367 13.52 17.97 6.43
N LEU A 368 12.20 18.18 6.38
CA LEU A 368 11.27 17.36 5.59
C LEU A 368 10.82 18.04 4.30
N ASP A 369 11.39 19.17 3.88
CA ASP A 369 11.05 19.91 2.65
C ASP A 369 9.52 20.14 2.47
N LEU A 370 8.86 20.61 3.53
CA LEU A 370 7.42 20.81 3.55
C LEU A 370 7.06 22.25 3.14
N ALA A 371 5.91 22.43 2.49
CA ALA A 371 5.38 23.77 2.24
C ALA A 371 4.75 24.38 3.51
N SER A 372 4.16 23.52 4.35
CA SER A 372 3.58 23.89 5.64
C SER A 372 3.63 22.69 6.58
N PHE A 373 3.72 22.98 7.88
CA PHE A 373 3.60 21.97 8.93
C PHE A 373 2.20 21.32 8.95
N ASP A 374 1.18 22.03 8.49
CA ASP A 374 -0.22 21.57 8.53
C ASP A 374 -0.53 20.54 7.43
N ASN A 375 0.42 20.25 6.54
CA ASN A 375 0.30 19.14 5.59
C ASN A 375 0.66 17.81 6.27
N THR A 376 -0.22 17.37 7.17
CA THR A 376 0.02 16.23 8.06
C THR A 376 0.30 14.93 7.29
N LYS A 377 -0.40 14.67 6.18
CA LYS A 377 -0.15 13.49 5.31
C LYS A 377 1.27 13.49 4.74
N LYS A 378 1.73 14.63 4.19
CA LYS A 378 3.07 14.74 3.59
C LYS A 378 4.15 14.68 4.65
N LEU A 379 3.95 15.36 5.78
CA LEU A 379 4.85 15.33 6.94
C LEU A 379 5.04 13.89 7.43
N TYR A 380 3.93 13.19 7.67
CA TYR A 380 3.94 11.81 8.15
C TYR A 380 4.68 10.90 7.16
N LYS A 381 4.28 10.87 5.89
CA LYS A 381 4.90 10.00 4.88
C LYS A 381 6.42 10.23 4.77
N ARG A 382 6.88 11.49 4.77
CA ARG A 382 8.31 11.80 4.66
C ARG A 382 9.09 11.39 5.91
N LEU A 383 8.55 11.61 7.10
CA LEU A 383 9.19 11.16 8.34
C LEU A 383 9.33 9.64 8.38
N ILE A 384 8.23 8.92 8.13
CA ILE A 384 8.18 7.46 8.21
C ILE A 384 9.12 6.84 7.19
N ASN A 385 9.16 7.35 5.95
CA ASN A 385 10.13 6.90 4.95
C ASN A 385 11.58 7.11 5.41
N LYS A 386 11.91 8.29 5.96
CA LYS A 386 13.27 8.54 6.47
C LYS A 386 13.64 7.66 7.67
N LEU A 387 12.69 7.36 8.56
CA LEU A 387 12.90 6.40 9.65
C LEU A 387 13.16 4.99 9.12
N TYR A 388 12.41 4.57 8.11
CA TYR A 388 12.62 3.28 7.44
C TYR A 388 14.02 3.19 6.82
N GLU A 389 14.44 4.20 6.06
CA GLU A 389 15.79 4.23 5.48
C GLU A 389 16.89 4.21 6.55
N LEU A 390 16.75 4.96 7.65
CA LEU A 390 17.72 4.94 8.75
C LEU A 390 17.94 3.52 9.31
N TYR A 391 16.86 2.81 9.66
CA TYR A 391 17.00 1.47 10.21
C TYR A 391 17.45 0.44 9.17
N LYS A 392 17.09 0.63 7.91
CA LYS A 392 17.61 -0.19 6.81
C LYS A 392 19.13 0.00 6.68
N THR A 393 19.63 1.24 6.71
CA THR A 393 21.06 1.54 6.69
C THR A 393 21.79 0.93 7.88
N PHE A 394 21.24 0.99 9.10
CA PHE A 394 21.85 0.30 10.25
C PHE A 394 21.98 -1.20 10.02
N VAL A 395 20.95 -1.86 9.47
CA VAL A 395 21.01 -3.29 9.14
C VAL A 395 22.11 -3.56 8.11
N GLU A 396 22.17 -2.78 7.03
CA GLU A 396 23.18 -2.94 5.97
C GLU A 396 24.61 -2.79 6.53
N LEU A 397 24.85 -1.78 7.37
CA LEU A 397 26.16 -1.52 7.98
C LEU A 397 26.59 -2.57 9.00
N LEU A 398 25.64 -3.21 9.69
CA LEU A 398 25.92 -4.26 10.69
C LEU A 398 26.07 -5.66 10.08
N GLN A 399 25.65 -5.85 8.83
CA GLN A 399 25.78 -7.12 8.11
C GLN A 399 27.07 -7.23 7.29
N ASN A 400 27.65 -6.09 6.93
CA ASN A 400 28.98 -5.99 6.30
C ASN A 400 30.07 -5.97 7.37
#